data_AF-A0A931D3Q8-F1
#
_entry.id   AF-A0A931D3Q8-F1
#
_cell.length_a   1.000
_cell.length_b   1.000
_cell.length_c   1.000
_cell.angle_alpha   90.00
_cell.angle_beta   90.00
_cell.angle_gamma   90.00
#
_symmetry.space_group_name_H-M   'P 1'
#
loop_
_entity.id
_entity.type
_entity.pdbx_description
1 polymer ?
#
loop_
_entity_poly.entity_id
_entity_poly.type
_entity_poly.pdbx_seq_one_letter_code
_entity_poly.pdbx_strand_id
1 'polypeptide(L)'
;MSDASGKAVVTVGKGDAAFDVVVSELTVAQMRQVIMSNPWPGDGASEEDLVHYQLDNYLFEDCRLCDLSVIAGLDKAKLSSLTASELRKILAKAKELNPDFFAAVGRMRAARASS
;
A
#
# COMPACT_ATOMS: atom_id res chain seq x y z
N MET A 1 24.24 -13.24 2.46
CA MET A 1 23.72 -13.58 1.12
C MET A 1 23.11 -12.31 0.58
N SER A 2 23.58 -11.85 -0.58
CA SER A 2 23.17 -10.59 -1.19
C SER A 2 21.77 -10.78 -1.78
N ASP A 3 20.78 -10.15 -1.17
CA ASP A 3 19.39 -10.17 -1.62
C ASP A 3 19.26 -9.21 -2.82
N ALA A 4 19.81 -9.63 -3.96
CA ALA A 4 19.73 -8.92 -5.25
C ALA A 4 18.39 -9.20 -5.97
N SER A 5 17.38 -9.61 -5.21
CA SER A 5 16.01 -9.81 -5.65
C SER A 5 15.24 -8.61 -5.15
N GLY A 6 14.69 -7.79 -6.06
CA GLY A 6 13.75 -6.71 -5.72
C GLY A 6 12.42 -7.24 -5.17
N LYS A 7 12.46 -8.28 -4.33
CA LYS A 7 11.34 -8.98 -3.70
C LYS A 7 11.78 -9.55 -2.36
N ALA A 8 10.87 -9.50 -1.39
CA ALA A 8 11.00 -10.16 -0.09
C ALA A 8 9.70 -10.86 0.27
N VAL A 9 9.78 -11.91 1.08
CA VAL A 9 8.61 -12.66 1.55
C VAL A 9 8.26 -12.26 2.98
N VAL A 10 6.98 -12.02 3.23
CA VAL A 10 6.42 -11.73 4.56
C VAL A 10 5.30 -12.72 4.86
N THR A 11 5.47 -13.55 5.89
CA THR A 11 4.40 -14.43 6.36
C THR A 11 3.43 -13.65 7.26
N VAL A 12 2.14 -13.70 6.91
CA VAL A 12 1.02 -13.13 7.68
C VAL A 12 0.06 -14.23 8.10
N GLY A 13 -0.84 -13.99 9.05
CA GLY A 13 -1.66 -15.03 9.67
C GLY A 13 -1.00 -15.71 10.88
N LYS A 14 -1.70 -16.72 11.41
CA LYS A 14 -1.26 -17.58 12.51
C LYS A 14 -1.73 -19.02 12.28
N GLY A 15 -0.91 -19.99 12.69
CA GLY A 15 -1.24 -21.41 12.55
C GLY A 15 -1.51 -21.78 11.09
N ASP A 16 -2.54 -22.60 10.87
CA ASP A 16 -2.89 -23.12 9.54
C ASP A 16 -3.42 -22.05 8.57
N ALA A 17 -3.76 -20.86 9.08
CA ALA A 17 -4.18 -19.72 8.26
C ALA A 17 -3.00 -18.83 7.82
N ALA A 18 -1.77 -19.18 8.20
CA ALA A 18 -0.60 -18.42 7.81
C ALA A 18 -0.29 -18.59 6.31
N PHE A 19 0.06 -17.49 5.64
CA PHE A 19 0.43 -17.50 4.23
C PHE A 19 1.49 -16.45 3.91
N ASP A 20 2.23 -16.70 2.84
CA ASP A 20 3.33 -15.86 2.40
C ASP A 20 2.86 -14.78 1.43
N VAL A 21 3.34 -13.56 1.66
CA VAL A 21 3.11 -12.39 0.81
C VAL A 21 4.43 -11.96 0.20
N VAL A 22 4.47 -11.83 -1.12
CA VAL A 22 5.65 -11.35 -1.85
C VAL A 22 5.57 -9.84 -1.98
N VAL A 23 6.42 -9.13 -1.26
CA VAL A 23 6.56 -7.68 -1.32
C VAL A 23 7.64 -7.35 -2.34
N SER A 24 7.35 -6.50 -3.32
CA SER A 24 8.29 -6.15 -4.40
C SER A 24 8.84 -4.73 -4.26
N GLU A 25 10.09 -4.54 -4.66
CA GLU A 25 10.64 -3.23 -5.01
C GLU A 25 9.99 -2.77 -6.32
N LEU A 26 9.57 -1.51 -6.34
CA LEU A 26 8.97 -0.86 -7.49
C LEU A 26 10.07 -0.22 -8.34
N THR A 27 9.96 -0.38 -9.65
CA THR A 27 10.68 0.50 -10.58
C THR A 27 10.14 1.94 -10.46
N VAL A 28 10.94 2.93 -10.85
CA VAL A 28 10.50 4.34 -10.89
C VAL A 28 9.22 4.53 -11.71
N ALA A 29 9.04 3.75 -12.79
CA ALA A 29 7.81 3.77 -13.59
C ALA A 29 6.60 3.29 -12.79
N GLN A 30 6.73 2.17 -12.06
CA GLN A 30 5.68 1.65 -11.20
C GLN A 30 5.39 2.58 -10.03
N MET A 31 6.41 3.18 -9.40
CA MET A 31 6.21 4.18 -8.34
C MET A 31 5.31 5.32 -8.82
N ARG A 32 5.57 5.89 -10.01
CA ARG A 32 4.71 6.94 -10.60
C ARG A 32 3.29 6.46 -10.82
N GLN A 33 3.12 5.26 -11.39
CA GLN A 33 1.81 4.66 -11.63
C GLN A 33 1.03 4.50 -10.31
N VAL A 34 1.66 3.97 -9.27
CA VAL A 34 1.04 3.79 -7.95
C VAL A 34 0.66 5.13 -7.33
N ILE A 35 1.57 6.11 -7.29
CA ILE A 35 1.28 7.45 -6.73
C ILE A 35 0.06 8.08 -7.42
N MET A 36 -0.01 7.98 -8.75
CA MET A 36 -1.11 8.51 -9.55
C MET A 36 -2.40 7.68 -9.48
N SER A 37 -2.32 6.43 -9.01
CA SER A 37 -3.45 5.50 -8.96
C SER A 37 -4.33 5.74 -7.73
N ASN A 38 -5.24 6.72 -7.85
CA ASN A 38 -6.33 6.91 -6.90
C ASN A 38 -7.54 7.51 -7.61
N PRO A 39 -8.25 6.70 -8.40
CA PRO A 39 -9.38 7.18 -9.15
C PRO A 39 -10.43 7.73 -8.18
N TRP A 40 -10.78 9.00 -8.35
CA TRP A 40 -11.96 9.58 -7.72
C TRP A 40 -13.18 8.76 -8.20
N PRO A 41 -14.05 8.28 -7.30
CA PRO A 41 -15.21 7.46 -7.68
C PRO A 41 -16.25 8.24 -8.51
N GLY A 42 -16.11 9.56 -8.64
CA GLY A 42 -16.96 10.40 -9.47
C GLY A 42 -18.10 11.05 -8.69
N ASP A 43 -18.73 12.04 -9.31
CA ASP A 43 -19.79 12.85 -8.66
C ASP A 43 -21.12 12.09 -8.51
N GLY A 44 -21.28 10.98 -9.24
CA GLY A 44 -22.43 10.07 -9.13
C GLY A 44 -22.18 8.85 -8.24
N ALA A 45 -21.06 8.81 -7.52
CA ALA A 45 -20.73 7.73 -6.61
C ALA A 45 -21.77 7.60 -5.48
N SER A 46 -21.99 6.37 -5.02
CA SER A 46 -22.80 6.16 -3.82
C SER A 46 -22.08 6.75 -2.59
N GLU A 47 -22.83 7.05 -1.53
CA GLU A 47 -22.24 7.47 -0.26
C GLU A 47 -21.25 6.43 0.28
N GLU A 48 -21.56 5.15 0.10
CA GLU A 48 -20.69 4.03 0.48
C GLU A 48 -19.36 4.06 -0.27
N ASP A 49 -19.36 4.27 -1.60
CA ASP A 49 -18.14 4.37 -2.41
C ASP A 49 -17.27 5.57 -2.00
N LEU A 50 -17.90 6.70 -1.67
CA LEU A 50 -17.21 7.90 -1.20
C LEU A 50 -16.55 7.67 0.16
N VAL A 51 -17.25 7.01 1.08
CA VAL A 51 -16.71 6.63 2.40
C VAL A 51 -15.55 5.67 2.23
N HIS A 52 -15.67 4.63 1.40
CA HIS A 52 -14.58 3.70 1.12
C HIS A 52 -13.35 4.39 0.51
N TYR A 53 -13.56 5.29 -0.45
CA TYR A 53 -12.48 6.11 -1.00
C TYR A 53 -11.78 6.92 0.09
N GLN A 54 -12.52 7.58 0.97
CA GLN A 54 -11.91 8.35 2.07
C GLN A 54 -11.14 7.44 3.03
N LEU A 55 -11.72 6.32 3.46
CA LEU A 55 -11.07 5.36 4.35
C LEU A 55 -9.76 4.82 3.77
N ASP A 56 -9.75 4.46 2.47
CA ASP A 56 -8.54 4.03 1.76
C ASP A 56 -7.41 5.09 1.80
N ASN A 57 -7.78 6.38 1.86
CA ASN A 57 -6.83 7.49 1.92
C ASN A 57 -6.31 7.80 3.32
N TYR A 58 -7.07 7.47 4.38
CA TYR A 58 -6.76 7.88 5.76
C TYR A 58 -6.37 6.72 6.68
N LEU A 59 -6.61 5.46 6.31
CA LEU A 59 -6.39 4.32 7.18
C LEU A 59 -4.91 4.15 7.61
N PHE A 60 -3.97 4.50 6.73
CA PHE A 60 -2.54 4.45 7.03
C PHE A 60 -1.87 5.78 6.71
N GLU A 61 -1.04 6.23 7.64
CA GLU A 61 -0.31 7.48 7.53
C GLU A 61 0.68 7.49 6.36
N ASP A 62 1.20 6.34 5.94
CA ASP A 62 2.34 6.27 5.01
C ASP A 62 1.97 5.92 3.56
N CYS A 63 0.86 5.22 3.35
CA CYS A 63 0.37 4.85 2.02
C CYS A 63 -1.11 4.53 2.04
N ARG A 64 -1.75 4.45 0.88
CA ARG A 64 -3.14 3.98 0.75
C ARG A 64 -3.17 2.46 0.67
N LEU A 65 -4.33 1.86 0.93
CA LEU A 65 -4.51 0.41 0.77
C LEU A 65 -4.31 -0.04 -0.69
N CYS A 66 -4.73 0.79 -1.65
CA CYS A 66 -4.48 0.56 -3.08
C CYS A 66 -2.98 0.56 -3.45
N ASP A 67 -2.16 1.36 -2.76
CA ASP A 67 -0.73 1.40 -3.01
C ASP A 67 -0.08 0.08 -2.55
N LEU A 68 -0.49 -0.39 -1.37
CA LEU A 68 -0.01 -1.64 -0.80
C LEU A 68 -0.43 -2.86 -1.65
N SER A 69 -1.60 -2.79 -2.30
CA SER A 69 -2.08 -3.82 -3.23
C SER A 69 -1.09 -4.09 -4.36
N VAL A 70 -0.54 -3.03 -4.96
CA VAL A 70 0.45 -3.16 -6.03
C VAL A 70 1.80 -3.65 -5.50
N ILE A 71 2.27 -3.11 -4.37
CA ILE A 71 3.58 -3.45 -3.80
C ILE A 71 3.61 -4.91 -3.30
N ALA A 72 2.51 -5.38 -2.71
CA ALA A 72 2.39 -6.72 -2.12
C ALA A 72 1.85 -7.78 -3.09
N GLY A 73 1.43 -7.38 -4.30
CA GLY A 73 0.79 -8.29 -5.26
C GLY A 73 -0.50 -8.94 -4.74
N LEU A 74 -1.20 -8.27 -3.82
CA LEU A 74 -2.46 -8.73 -3.24
C LEU A 74 -3.59 -7.85 -3.73
N ASP A 75 -4.76 -8.41 -4.02
CA ASP A 75 -5.94 -7.60 -4.29
C ASP A 75 -6.43 -6.86 -3.02
N LYS A 76 -7.25 -5.83 -3.23
CA LYS A 76 -7.81 -5.03 -2.14
C LYS A 76 -8.66 -5.85 -1.18
N ALA A 77 -9.45 -6.81 -1.68
CA ALA A 77 -10.34 -7.61 -0.84
C ALA A 77 -9.53 -8.47 0.15
N LYS A 78 -8.41 -9.04 -0.31
CA LYS A 78 -7.49 -9.80 0.52
C LYS A 78 -6.81 -8.91 1.55
N LEU A 79 -6.35 -7.72 1.16
CA LEU A 79 -5.79 -6.76 2.12
C LEU A 79 -6.80 -6.34 3.18
N SER A 80 -8.05 -6.06 2.79
CA SER A 80 -9.14 -5.70 3.72
C SER A 80 -9.52 -6.83 4.68
N SER A 81 -9.22 -8.09 4.33
CA SER A 81 -9.42 -9.24 5.24
C SER A 81 -8.34 -9.37 6.31
N LEU A 82 -7.21 -8.67 6.18
CA LEU A 82 -6.10 -8.72 7.12
C LEU A 82 -6.31 -7.76 8.29
N THR A 83 -5.85 -8.18 9.46
CA THR A 83 -5.81 -7.28 10.62
C THR A 83 -4.78 -6.17 10.38
N ALA A 84 -4.96 -5.03 11.07
CA ALA A 84 -3.97 -3.95 11.04
C ALA A 84 -2.57 -4.40 11.45
N SER A 85 -2.46 -5.39 12.35
CA SER A 85 -1.17 -5.94 12.77
C SER A 85 -0.44 -6.71 11.66
N GLU A 86 -1.18 -7.42 10.80
CA GLU A 86 -0.63 -8.15 9.66
C GLU A 86 -0.27 -7.19 8.52
N LEU A 87 -1.14 -6.21 8.25
CA LEU A 87 -0.85 -5.15 7.29
C LEU A 87 0.41 -4.36 7.67
N ARG A 88 0.65 -4.10 8.95
CA ARG A 88 1.88 -3.45 9.41
C ARG A 88 3.14 -4.26 9.12
N LYS A 89 3.08 -5.60 9.11
CA LYS A 89 4.23 -6.44 8.72
C LYS A 89 4.57 -6.26 7.25
N ILE A 90 3.56 -6.27 6.39
CA ILE A 90 3.71 -6.04 4.95
C ILE A 90 4.23 -4.62 4.71
N LEU A 91 3.64 -3.63 5.38
CA LEU A 91 4.03 -2.22 5.27
C LEU A 91 5.49 -1.98 5.68
N ALA A 92 5.94 -2.62 6.77
CA ALA A 92 7.33 -2.50 7.22
C ALA A 92 8.30 -2.96 6.14
N LYS A 93 8.04 -4.12 5.51
CA LYS A 93 8.88 -4.61 4.41
C LYS A 93 8.74 -3.78 3.14
N ALA A 94 7.55 -3.27 2.84
CA ALA A 94 7.32 -2.37 1.72
C ALA A 94 8.17 -1.10 1.85
N LYS A 95 8.26 -0.51 3.04
CA LYS A 95 9.11 0.66 3.33
C LYS A 95 10.59 0.38 3.17
N GLU A 96 11.05 -0.79 3.62
CA GLU A 96 12.44 -1.22 3.47
C GLU A 96 12.83 -1.34 1.99
N LEU A 97 11.96 -1.93 1.17
CA LEU A 97 12.22 -2.13 -0.27
C LEU A 97 11.97 -0.86 -1.12
N ASN A 98 11.14 0.07 -0.67
CA ASN A 98 10.70 1.21 -1.48
C ASN A 98 10.88 2.57 -0.77
N PRO A 99 12.04 2.89 -0.16
CA PRO A 99 12.20 4.08 0.66
C PRO A 99 11.87 5.38 -0.10
N ASP A 100 12.25 5.48 -1.37
CA ASP A 100 12.02 6.66 -2.20
C ASP A 100 10.54 6.90 -2.53
N PHE A 101 9.75 5.83 -2.69
CA PHE A 101 8.30 5.92 -2.89
C PHE A 101 7.64 6.56 -1.66
N PHE A 102 7.90 6.02 -0.46
CA PHE A 102 7.30 6.52 0.77
C PHE A 102 7.77 7.94 1.09
N ALA A 103 9.05 8.25 0.84
CA ALA A 103 9.57 9.61 0.98
C ALA A 103 8.89 10.60 0.02
N ALA A 104 8.60 10.20 -1.23
CA ALA A 104 7.89 11.02 -2.18
C ALA A 104 6.44 11.29 -1.75
N VAL A 105 5.72 10.25 -1.31
CA VAL A 105 4.35 10.37 -0.78
C VAL A 105 4.32 11.33 0.41
N GLY A 106 5.27 11.21 1.34
CA GLY A 106 5.40 12.12 2.49
C GLY A 106 5.58 13.58 2.08
N ARG A 107 6.50 13.85 1.14
CA ARG A 107 6.72 15.21 0.59
C ARG A 107 5.47 15.79 -0.08
N MET A 108 4.75 14.97 -0.86
CA MET A 108 3.51 15.40 -1.53
C MET A 108 2.41 15.76 -0.54
N ARG A 109 2.26 15.00 0.55
CA ARG A 109 1.29 15.30 1.62
C ARG A 109 1.65 16.60 2.34
N ALA A 110 2.92 16.78 2.71
CA ALA A 110 3.39 18.01 3.35
C ALA A 110 3.15 19.26 2.47
N ALA A 111 3.37 19.15 1.15
CA ALA A 111 3.10 20.23 0.21
C ALA A 111 1.61 20.62 0.16
N ARG A 112 0.70 19.64 0.20
CA ARG A 112 -0.74 19.87 0.24
C ARG A 112 -1.22 20.53 1.53
N ALA A 113 -0.63 20.19 2.67
CA ALA A 113 -0.99 20.79 3.96
C ALA A 113 -0.48 22.24 4.12
N SER A 114 0.49 22.64 3.30
CA SER A 114 1.10 23.98 3.32
C SER A 114 0.49 24.94 2.29
N SER A 115 -0.49 24.48 1.52
CA SER A 115 -1.23 25.23 0.48
C SER A 115 -2.63 25.55 0.97
#